data_AF-A0A2H0S8S7-F1
#
_entry.id   AF-A0A2H0S8S7-F1
#
_cell.length_a   1.000
_cell.length_b   1.000
_cell.length_c   1.000
_cell.angle_alpha   90.00
_cell.angle_beta   90.00
_cell.angle_gamma   90.00
#
_symmetry.space_group_name_H-M   'P 1'
#
loop_
_entity.id
_entity.type
_entity.pdbx_description
1 polymer ?
#
loop_
_entity_poly.entity_id
_entity_poly.type
_entity_poly.pdbx_seq_one_letter_code
_entity_poly.pdbx_strand_id
1 'polypeptide(L)'
;MNTDTKQKTNLMDDKVQQELNTPLVDPSGFDAEDKALLSLILELLKSGKIDFYKPDSLINFNVYDKLDEEMKGKIDFEAVNLTTAIREISDLHEGGFDESYQMQNLVHRVRLTKERIEDASGDLFLI
;
A
#
# COMPACT_ATOMS: atom_id res chain seq x y z
N MET A 1 17.23 41.12 42.88
CA MET A 1 17.99 39.86 43.01
C MET A 1 17.03 38.71 42.77
N ASN A 2 17.36 37.87 41.78
CA ASN A 2 16.99 36.46 41.59
C ASN A 2 15.48 36.08 41.49
N THR A 3 15.01 35.30 40.52
CA THR A 3 15.66 34.51 39.46
C THR A 3 14.58 34.15 38.43
N ASP A 4 14.89 34.38 37.16
CA ASP A 4 14.13 33.97 35.98
C ASP A 4 13.81 32.47 36.01
N THR A 5 12.51 32.15 35.96
CA THR A 5 12.02 30.83 35.59
C THR A 5 12.14 30.70 34.07
N LYS A 6 13.31 30.29 33.58
CA LYS A 6 13.48 29.88 32.18
C LYS A 6 12.73 28.57 31.96
N GLN A 7 11.43 28.67 31.66
CA GLN A 7 10.74 27.64 30.89
C GLN A 7 11.51 27.47 29.58
N LYS A 8 12.22 26.35 29.45
CA LYS A 8 12.71 25.88 28.16
C LYS A 8 11.48 25.53 27.32
N THR A 9 10.95 26.52 26.62
CA THR A 9 10.09 26.28 25.47
C THR A 9 10.95 25.51 24.46
N ASN A 10 10.73 24.20 24.38
CA ASN A 10 11.13 23.41 23.22
C ASN A 10 10.32 23.93 22.03
N LEU A 11 10.75 25.07 21.49
CA LEU A 11 10.39 25.51 20.16
C LEU A 11 11.17 24.58 19.23
N MET A 12 10.58 23.41 18.93
CA MET A 12 10.97 22.65 17.76
C MET A 12 10.81 23.61 16.58
N ASP A 13 11.95 24.08 16.07
CA ASP A 13 12.09 25.05 15.00
C ASP A 13 11.11 24.69 13.86
N ASP A 14 10.31 25.64 13.40
CA ASP A 14 9.25 25.38 12.40
C ASP A 14 9.83 24.75 11.13
N LYS A 15 11.11 25.01 10.84
CA LYS A 15 11.87 24.34 9.78
C LYS A 15 12.07 22.84 10.03
N VAL A 16 12.38 22.45 11.26
CA VAL A 16 12.51 21.04 11.64
C VAL A 16 11.16 20.34 11.55
N GLN A 17 10.05 21.00 11.88
CA GLN A 17 8.72 20.42 11.67
C GLN A 17 8.38 20.26 10.19
N GLN A 18 8.75 21.22 9.33
CA GLN A 18 8.55 21.10 7.88
C GLN A 18 9.40 19.98 7.27
N GLU A 19 10.66 19.83 7.69
CA GLU A 19 11.53 18.74 7.26
C GLU A 19 11.01 17.37 7.74
N LEU A 20 10.48 17.28 8.97
CA LEU A 20 9.88 16.05 9.50
C LEU A 20 8.54 15.67 8.82
N ASN A 21 7.80 16.66 8.32
CA ASN A 21 6.53 16.45 7.61
C ASN A 21 6.72 16.14 6.12
N THR A 22 7.95 16.19 5.62
CA THR A 22 8.25 15.81 4.23
C THR A 22 8.67 14.33 4.24
N PRO A 23 7.89 13.43 3.62
CA PRO A 23 8.31 12.04 3.53
C PRO A 23 9.63 11.95 2.78
N LEU A 24 10.54 11.14 3.31
CA LEU A 24 11.79 10.83 2.63
C LEU A 24 11.45 10.23 1.25
N VAL A 25 12.15 10.69 0.21
CA VAL A 25 11.98 10.24 -1.18
C VAL A 25 13.16 9.35 -1.54
N ASP A 26 12.91 8.18 -2.12
CA ASP A 26 14.00 7.32 -2.63
C ASP A 26 14.52 7.85 -3.97
N PRO A 27 15.81 8.21 -4.10
CA PRO A 27 16.41 8.55 -5.39
C PRO A 27 16.37 7.40 -6.42
N SER A 28 16.19 6.16 -5.98
CA SER A 28 16.05 4.95 -6.83
C SER A 28 14.65 4.85 -7.48
N GLY A 29 13.64 5.40 -6.80
CA GLY A 29 12.23 5.24 -7.17
C GLY A 29 11.76 3.79 -7.18
N PHE A 30 10.55 3.56 -7.71
CA PHE A 30 10.03 2.23 -7.98
C PHE A 30 10.87 1.48 -9.04
N ASP A 31 11.00 0.17 -8.87
CA ASP A 31 11.39 -0.71 -9.96
C ASP A 31 10.30 -0.77 -11.06
N ALA A 32 10.61 -1.39 -12.20
CA ALA A 32 9.70 -1.39 -13.34
C ALA A 32 8.39 -2.17 -13.07
N GLU A 33 8.46 -3.22 -12.26
CA GLU A 33 7.33 -4.10 -11.95
C GLU A 33 6.40 -3.42 -10.94
N ASP A 34 6.97 -2.80 -9.91
CA ASP A 34 6.23 -2.03 -8.91
C ASP A 34 5.57 -0.79 -9.55
N LYS A 35 6.24 -0.11 -10.49
CA LYS A 35 5.63 0.98 -11.29
C LYS A 35 4.43 0.51 -12.10
N ALA A 36 4.55 -0.65 -12.74
CA ALA A 36 3.47 -1.21 -13.55
C ALA A 36 2.28 -1.59 -12.67
N LEU A 37 2.55 -2.24 -11.53
CA LEU A 37 1.54 -2.63 -10.56
C LEU A 37 0.83 -1.41 -9.96
N LEU A 38 1.58 -0.38 -9.52
CA LEU A 38 0.99 0.86 -9.01
C LEU A 38 0.08 1.50 -10.06
N SER A 39 0.54 1.60 -11.30
CA SER A 39 -0.25 2.18 -12.39
C SER A 39 -1.55 1.40 -12.62
N LEU A 40 -1.49 0.07 -12.57
CA LEU A 40 -2.65 -0.80 -12.70
C LEU A 40 -3.63 -0.62 -11.54
N ILE A 41 -3.15 -0.61 -10.30
CA ILE A 41 -3.96 -0.38 -9.11
C ILE A 41 -4.70 0.96 -9.21
N LEU A 42 -4.00 2.04 -9.59
CA LEU A 42 -4.59 3.37 -9.74
C LEU A 42 -5.62 3.43 -10.88
N GLU A 43 -5.38 2.72 -12.00
CA GLU A 43 -6.36 2.61 -13.08
C GLU A 43 -7.62 1.85 -12.62
N LEU A 44 -7.45 0.77 -11.86
CA LEU A 44 -8.56 -0.02 -11.33
C LEU A 44 -9.37 0.78 -10.30
N LEU A 45 -8.71 1.56 -9.45
CA LEU A 45 -9.34 2.52 -8.52
C LEU A 45 -10.17 3.54 -9.29
N LYS A 46 -9.57 4.19 -10.30
CA LYS A 46 -10.25 5.21 -11.10
C LYS A 46 -11.41 4.66 -11.93
N SER A 47 -11.29 3.44 -12.45
CA SER A 47 -12.32 2.82 -13.28
C SER A 47 -13.48 2.23 -12.47
N GLY A 48 -13.30 2.02 -11.16
CA GLY A 48 -14.30 1.40 -10.29
C GLY A 48 -14.62 -0.05 -10.66
N LYS A 49 -13.76 -0.71 -11.45
CA LYS A 49 -13.94 -2.12 -11.86
C LYS A 49 -13.79 -3.08 -10.68
N ILE A 50 -12.98 -2.70 -9.70
CA ILE A 50 -12.73 -3.45 -8.47
C ILE A 50 -13.16 -2.59 -7.28
N ASP A 51 -13.86 -3.21 -6.34
CA ASP A 51 -14.31 -2.57 -5.11
C ASP A 51 -13.30 -2.87 -4.00
N PHE A 52 -12.32 -1.98 -3.81
CA PHE A 52 -11.28 -2.14 -2.79
C PHE A 52 -11.77 -1.99 -1.34
N TYR A 53 -13.07 -2.05 -1.09
CA TYR A 53 -13.64 -2.29 0.24
C TYR A 53 -14.15 -3.73 0.41
N LYS A 54 -14.14 -4.53 -0.67
CA LYS A 54 -14.58 -5.92 -0.70
C LYS A 54 -13.43 -6.83 -1.18
N PRO A 55 -12.86 -7.64 -0.28
CA PRO A 55 -11.80 -8.60 -0.61
C PRO A 55 -12.14 -9.50 -1.81
N ASP A 56 -13.38 -9.98 -1.89
CA ASP A 56 -13.87 -10.85 -2.96
C ASP A 56 -13.76 -10.21 -4.35
N SER A 57 -13.78 -8.88 -4.45
CA SER A 57 -13.67 -8.20 -5.74
C SER A 57 -12.28 -8.29 -6.37
N LEU A 58 -11.27 -8.66 -5.58
CA LEU A 58 -9.90 -8.90 -6.06
C LEU A 58 -9.73 -10.30 -6.65
N ILE A 59 -10.67 -11.22 -6.39
CA ILE A 59 -10.50 -12.65 -6.63
C ILE A 59 -11.04 -13.04 -8.00
N ASN A 60 -10.22 -13.74 -8.78
CA ASN A 60 -10.62 -14.45 -9.99
C ASN A 60 -11.30 -15.77 -9.61
N PHE A 61 -12.62 -15.76 -9.49
CA PHE A 61 -13.40 -16.93 -9.09
C PHE A 61 -13.24 -18.14 -10.03
N ASN A 62 -12.88 -17.93 -11.30
CA ASN A 62 -12.60 -19.03 -12.24
C ASN A 62 -11.39 -19.89 -11.83
N VAL A 63 -10.46 -19.32 -11.06
CA VAL A 63 -9.31 -20.01 -10.49
C VAL A 63 -9.63 -20.47 -9.08
N TYR A 64 -10.16 -19.57 -8.24
CA TYR A 64 -10.52 -19.84 -6.85
C TYR A 64 -11.41 -21.07 -6.66
N ASP A 65 -12.46 -21.21 -7.49
CA ASP A 65 -13.45 -22.29 -7.34
C ASP A 65 -12.86 -23.69 -7.54
N LYS A 66 -11.69 -23.78 -8.18
CA LYS A 66 -10.98 -25.04 -8.46
C LYS A 66 -10.02 -25.45 -7.34
N LEU A 67 -9.77 -24.56 -6.37
CA LEU A 67 -8.84 -24.79 -5.27
C LEU A 67 -9.50 -25.61 -4.17
N ASP A 68 -8.67 -26.21 -3.31
CA ASP A 68 -9.15 -26.85 -2.09
C ASP A 68 -9.54 -25.82 -1.02
N GLU A 69 -10.29 -26.27 -0.02
CA GLU A 69 -10.81 -25.40 1.04
C GLU A 69 -9.70 -24.79 1.91
N GLU A 70 -8.56 -25.47 2.05
CA GLU A 70 -7.42 -24.91 2.80
C GLU A 70 -6.83 -23.71 2.07
N MET A 71 -6.63 -23.83 0.75
CA MET A 71 -6.09 -22.76 -0.08
C MET A 71 -7.08 -21.60 -0.18
N LYS A 72 -8.38 -21.89 -0.34
CA LYS A 72 -9.43 -20.85 -0.32
C LYS A 72 -9.39 -20.02 0.95
N GLY A 73 -9.31 -20.66 2.12
CA GLY A 73 -9.20 -19.94 3.40
C GLY A 73 -7.95 -19.06 3.51
N LYS A 74 -6.81 -19.49 2.96
CA LYS A 74 -5.60 -18.65 2.89
C LYS A 74 -5.80 -17.46 1.96
N ILE A 75 -6.44 -17.68 0.81
CA ILE A 75 -6.72 -16.63 -0.16
C ILE A 75 -7.65 -15.58 0.44
N ASP A 76 -8.73 -15.99 1.11
CA ASP A 76 -9.68 -15.05 1.73
C ASP A 76 -8.96 -14.14 2.74
N PHE A 77 -8.06 -14.72 3.53
CA PHE A 77 -7.24 -13.96 4.49
C PHE A 77 -6.29 -12.98 3.78
N GLU A 78 -5.60 -13.41 2.74
CA GLU A 78 -4.68 -12.53 2.02
C GLU A 78 -5.40 -11.46 1.21
N ALA A 79 -6.58 -11.75 0.67
CA ALA A 79 -7.42 -10.78 -0.02
C ALA A 79 -7.78 -9.60 0.93
N VAL A 80 -8.06 -9.87 2.21
CA VAL A 80 -8.28 -8.81 3.23
C VAL A 80 -7.02 -7.96 3.42
N ASN A 81 -5.85 -8.60 3.49
CA ASN A 81 -4.57 -7.89 3.66
C ASN A 81 -4.26 -7.00 2.44
N LEU A 82 -4.42 -7.53 1.24
CA LEU A 82 -4.21 -6.82 -0.03
C LEU A 82 -5.17 -5.65 -0.17
N THR A 83 -6.45 -5.86 0.14
CA THR A 83 -7.47 -4.79 0.13
C THR A 83 -7.09 -3.65 1.07
N THR A 84 -6.49 -3.95 2.22
CA THR A 84 -6.03 -2.93 3.16
C THR A 84 -4.82 -2.17 2.61
N ALA A 85 -3.82 -2.88 2.07
CA ALA A 85 -2.66 -2.25 1.47
C ALA A 85 -3.02 -1.36 0.26
N ILE A 86 -3.97 -1.78 -0.57
CA ILE A 86 -4.41 -0.99 -1.73
C ILE A 86 -5.17 0.27 -1.29
N ARG A 87 -5.95 0.22 -0.21
CA ARG A 87 -6.57 1.42 0.36
C ARG A 87 -5.52 2.40 0.88
N GLU A 88 -4.50 1.91 1.57
CA GLU A 88 -3.37 2.75 2.01
C GLU A 88 -2.62 3.36 0.81
N ILE A 89 -2.46 2.63 -0.29
CA ILE A 89 -1.93 3.17 -1.55
C ILE A 89 -2.82 4.29 -2.09
N SER A 90 -4.15 4.11 -2.10
CA SER A 90 -5.09 5.15 -2.51
C SER A 90 -4.96 6.41 -1.65
N ASP A 91 -4.91 6.24 -0.32
CA ASP A 91 -4.79 7.35 0.63
C ASP A 91 -3.48 8.14 0.42
N LEU A 92 -2.37 7.43 0.18
CA LEU A 92 -1.08 8.06 -0.12
C LEU A 92 -1.10 8.78 -1.46
N HIS A 93 -1.76 8.21 -2.47
CA HIS A 93 -1.88 8.83 -3.79
C HIS A 93 -2.70 10.12 -3.73
N GLU A 94 -3.85 10.10 -3.05
CA GLU A 94 -4.69 11.27 -2.83
C GLU A 94 -3.97 12.35 -2.00
N GLY A 95 -3.09 11.94 -1.08
CA GLY A 95 -2.21 12.83 -0.33
C GLY A 95 -1.03 13.40 -1.12
N GLY A 96 -0.79 12.96 -2.36
CA GLY A 96 0.34 13.38 -3.19
C GLY A 96 1.68 12.76 -2.77
N PHE A 97 1.66 11.62 -2.09
CA PHE A 97 2.84 10.93 -1.54
C PHE A 97 3.31 9.76 -2.41
N ASP A 98 3.07 9.82 -3.72
CA ASP A 98 3.39 8.76 -4.70
C ASP A 98 4.86 8.34 -4.67
N GLU A 99 5.78 9.27 -4.46
CA GLU A 99 7.23 9.01 -4.48
C GLU A 99 7.80 8.65 -3.09
N SER A 100 6.95 8.52 -2.08
CA SER A 100 7.39 8.21 -0.72
C SER A 100 7.89 6.76 -0.60
N TYR A 101 8.85 6.53 0.31
CA TYR A 101 9.26 5.17 0.68
C TYR A 101 8.08 4.31 1.16
N GLN A 102 7.08 4.93 1.79
CA GLN A 102 5.91 4.21 2.26
C GLN A 102 5.10 3.65 1.08
N MET A 103 4.86 4.46 0.04
CA MET A 103 4.20 4.01 -1.17
C MET A 103 4.96 2.86 -1.83
N GLN A 104 6.27 3.01 -2.00
CA GLN A 104 7.12 1.98 -2.59
C GLN A 104 7.05 0.66 -1.83
N ASN A 105 7.22 0.70 -0.50
CA ASN A 105 7.15 -0.51 0.33
C ASN A 105 5.77 -1.18 0.29
N LEU A 106 4.69 -0.39 0.21
CA LEU A 106 3.34 -0.92 0.10
C LEU A 106 3.11 -1.63 -1.22
N VAL A 107 3.46 -0.99 -2.33
CA VAL A 107 3.34 -1.58 -3.67
C VAL A 107 4.17 -2.86 -3.77
N HIS A 108 5.42 -2.81 -3.29
CA HIS A 108 6.30 -3.97 -3.27
C HIS A 108 5.72 -5.14 -2.46
N ARG A 109 5.15 -4.85 -1.28
CA ARG A 109 4.50 -5.86 -0.44
C ARG A 109 3.27 -6.47 -1.12
N VAL A 110 2.47 -5.66 -1.81
CA VAL A 110 1.32 -6.14 -2.59
C VAL A 110 1.80 -7.10 -3.67
N ARG A 111 2.83 -6.72 -4.43
CA ARG A 111 3.41 -7.56 -5.49
C ARG A 111 3.90 -8.90 -4.95
N LEU A 112 4.76 -8.88 -3.92
CA LEU A 112 5.32 -10.12 -3.36
C LEU A 112 4.23 -11.03 -2.78
N THR A 113 3.17 -10.45 -2.21
CA THR A 113 2.04 -11.22 -1.67
C THR A 113 1.24 -11.87 -2.78
N LYS A 114 0.96 -11.13 -3.87
CA LYS A 114 0.32 -11.64 -5.08
C LYS A 114 1.12 -12.79 -5.67
N GLU A 115 2.39 -12.56 -6.01
CA GLU A 115 3.27 -13.56 -6.63
C GLU A 115 3.35 -14.84 -5.81
N ARG A 116 3.58 -14.73 -4.49
CA ARG A 116 3.66 -15.90 -3.60
C ARG A 116 2.40 -16.77 -3.61
N ILE A 117 1.23 -16.15 -3.69
CA ILE A 117 -0.04 -16.88 -3.70
C ILE A 117 -0.30 -17.48 -5.08
N GLU A 118 -0.01 -16.73 -6.14
CA GLU A 118 -0.24 -17.18 -7.51
C GLU A 118 0.74 -18.27 -7.95
N ASP A 119 1.96 -18.30 -7.42
CA ASP A 119 2.89 -19.42 -7.56
C ASP A 119 2.29 -20.74 -7.08
N ALA A 120 1.40 -20.69 -6.07
CA ALA A 120 0.74 -21.86 -5.50
C ALA A 120 -0.66 -22.14 -6.05
N SER A 121 -1.32 -21.15 -6.67
CA SER A 121 -2.75 -21.22 -7.01
C SER A 121 -3.12 -20.84 -8.44
N GLY A 122 -2.18 -20.32 -9.23
CA GLY A 122 -2.42 -19.76 -10.56
C GLY A 122 -2.83 -18.28 -10.51
N ASP A 123 -3.23 -17.72 -11.65
CA ASP A 123 -3.60 -16.29 -11.81
C ASP A 123 -4.89 -15.93 -11.06
N LEU A 124 -4.74 -15.64 -9.78
CA LEU A 124 -5.82 -15.55 -8.81
C LEU A 124 -6.29 -14.12 -8.59
N PHE A 125 -5.40 -13.13 -8.59
CA PHE A 125 -5.78 -11.76 -8.29
C PHE A 125 -5.97 -10.95 -9.56
N LEU A 126 -7.03 -10.14 -9.62
CA LEU A 126 -7.37 -9.31 -10.78
C LEU A 126 -6.55 -8.00 -10.89
N ILE A 127 -5.51 -7.88 -10.07
CA ILE A 127 -4.59 -6.73 -9.97
C ILE A 127 -3.20 -7.12 -10.46
#